data_AF-A0A1Q3WWQ8-F1
#
_entry.id   AF-A0A1Q3WWQ8-F1
#
_cell.length_a   1.000
_cell.length_b   1.000
_cell.length_c   1.000
_cell.angle_alpha   90.00
_cell.angle_beta   90.00
_cell.angle_gamma   90.00
#
_symmetry.space_group_name_H-M   'P 1'
#
loop_
_entity.id
_entity.type
_entity.pdbx_description
1 polymer ?
#
loop_
_entity_poly.entity_id
_entity_poly.type
_entity_poly.pdbx_seq_one_letter_code
_entity_poly.pdbx_strand_id
1 'polypeptide(L)'
;MEKEEDKKRLLPIEKYKHFKGIYLEQTKDYYLCDFYEIRMPDDTVLYRVLMDLRGDDIIVELHCIEGSSWKFIAVQNAIPIELEAILSDCIVNYCLKK
;
A
#
# COMPACT_ATOMS: atom_id res chain seq x y z
N MET A 1 5.26 -9.01 -31.64
CA MET A 1 5.63 -7.68 -31.11
C MET A 1 4.55 -7.33 -30.12
N GLU A 2 4.70 -7.82 -28.88
CA GLU A 2 3.74 -7.53 -27.81
C GLU A 2 3.88 -6.06 -27.44
N LYS A 3 2.78 -5.32 -27.53
CA LYS A 3 2.74 -3.90 -27.22
C LYS A 3 3.02 -3.72 -25.73
N GLU A 4 3.78 -2.69 -25.39
CA GLU A 4 4.09 -2.31 -24.00
C GLU A 4 2.87 -1.95 -23.13
N GLU A 5 1.65 -2.08 -23.64
CA GLU A 5 0.38 -1.79 -22.97
C GLU A 5 -0.04 -2.85 -21.93
N ASP A 6 0.63 -4.01 -21.87
CA ASP A 6 0.42 -5.00 -20.79
C ASP A 6 1.14 -4.66 -19.48
N LYS A 7 1.89 -3.54 -19.45
CA LYS A 7 2.64 -3.11 -18.26
C LYS A 7 1.68 -2.51 -17.22
N LYS A 8 1.33 -3.36 -16.23
CA LYS A 8 0.69 -3.06 -14.93
C LYS A 8 -0.84 -3.11 -14.90
N ARG A 9 -1.45 -4.21 -15.33
CA ARG A 9 -2.74 -4.59 -14.74
C ARG A 9 -2.52 -4.89 -13.26
N LEU A 10 -3.03 -4.02 -12.40
CA LEU A 10 -3.02 -4.23 -10.96
C LEU A 10 -3.71 -5.56 -10.66
N LEU A 11 -3.08 -6.38 -9.81
CA LEU A 11 -3.70 -7.61 -9.34
C LEU A 11 -5.04 -7.30 -8.67
N PRO A 12 -6.05 -8.18 -8.84
CA PRO A 12 -7.36 -7.97 -8.25
C PRO A 12 -7.27 -7.89 -6.74
N ILE A 13 -8.02 -6.97 -6.15
CA ILE A 13 -8.16 -6.85 -4.69
C ILE A 13 -8.98 -8.05 -4.22
N GLU A 14 -8.45 -8.80 -3.26
CA GLU A 14 -9.18 -9.94 -2.68
C GLU A 14 -9.95 -9.56 -1.42
N LYS A 15 -9.34 -8.74 -0.56
CA LYS A 15 -9.93 -8.42 0.73
C LYS A 15 -9.61 -7.01 1.21
N TYR A 16 -10.65 -6.25 1.52
CA TYR A 16 -10.53 -4.99 2.26
C TYR A 16 -10.21 -5.25 3.74
N LYS A 17 -9.31 -4.46 4.32
CA LYS A 17 -8.83 -4.63 5.70
C LYS A 17 -9.17 -3.44 6.59
N HIS A 18 -8.86 -2.22 6.16
CA HIS A 18 -8.95 -1.06 7.04
C HIS A 18 -8.97 0.25 6.25
N PHE A 19 -9.51 1.29 6.86
CA PHE A 19 -9.41 2.67 6.38
C PHE A 19 -8.79 3.52 7.48
N LYS A 20 -7.87 4.41 7.10
CA LYS A 20 -7.26 5.36 8.03
C LYS A 20 -6.91 6.68 7.36
N GLY A 21 -7.34 7.77 7.97
CA GLY A 21 -6.82 9.10 7.67
C GLY A 21 -5.49 9.33 8.39
N ILE A 22 -4.47 9.78 7.66
CA ILE A 22 -3.12 10.03 8.17
C ILE A 22 -2.77 11.50 7.94
N TYR A 23 -2.56 12.23 9.03
CA TYR A 23 -2.08 13.61 8.99
C TYR A 23 -0.57 13.65 9.24
N LEU A 24 0.19 14.28 8.35
CA LEU A 24 1.63 14.50 8.53
C LEU A 24 1.86 15.91 9.06
N GLU A 25 2.39 16.02 10.29
CA GLU A 25 2.59 17.31 10.93
C GLU A 25 3.63 18.19 10.22
N GLN A 26 4.64 17.58 9.59
CA GLN A 26 5.72 18.29 8.93
C GLN A 26 5.27 18.95 7.63
N THR A 27 4.48 18.24 6.82
CA THR A 27 4.01 18.73 5.51
C THR A 27 2.61 19.34 5.55
N LYS A 28 1.88 19.14 6.65
CA LYS A 28 0.46 19.53 6.83
C LYS A 28 -0.47 18.84 5.82
N ASP A 29 -0.05 17.69 5.29
CA ASP A 29 -0.84 16.89 4.38
C ASP A 29 -1.72 15.89 5.12
N TYR A 30 -2.88 15.62 4.53
CA TYR A 30 -3.84 14.65 5.02
C TYR A 30 -4.11 13.62 3.94
N TYR A 31 -3.74 12.37 4.22
CA TYR A 31 -3.91 11.23 3.33
C TYR A 31 -5.10 10.40 3.77
N LEU A 32 -5.96 10.02 2.83
CA LEU A 32 -7.03 9.06 3.05
C LEU A 32 -6.57 7.70 2.55
N CYS A 33 -6.36 6.73 3.44
CA CYS A 33 -5.72 5.46 3.09
C CYS A 33 -6.67 4.27 3.27
N ASP A 34 -6.95 3.55 2.19
CA ASP A 34 -7.63 2.27 2.19
C ASP A 34 -6.62 1.13 2.05
N PHE A 35 -6.70 0.15 2.96
CA PHE A 35 -5.79 -0.98 3.04
C PHE A 35 -6.46 -2.24 2.53
N TYR A 36 -5.77 -2.93 1.64
CA TYR A 36 -6.21 -4.15 0.96
C TYR A 36 -5.18 -5.26 1.10
N GLU A 37 -5.67 -6.49 1.22
CA GLU A 37 -4.88 -7.71 1.11
C GLU A 37 -5.10 -8.32 -0.28
N ILE A 38 -3.99 -8.73 -0.89
CA ILE A 38 -3.92 -9.34 -2.21
C ILE A 38 -3.14 -10.63 -2.04
N ARG A 39 -3.71 -11.75 -2.45
CA ARG A 39 -2.98 -13.02 -2.57
C ARG A 39 -2.41 -13.14 -3.97
N MET A 40 -1.11 -13.41 -4.01
CA MET A 40 -0.38 -13.66 -5.22
C MET A 40 -0.60 -15.12 -5.68
N PRO A 41 -0.34 -15.46 -6.96
CA PRO A 41 -0.50 -16.82 -7.47
C PRO A 41 0.36 -17.88 -6.77
N ASP A 42 1.45 -17.48 -6.10
CA ASP A 42 2.34 -18.33 -5.31
C ASP A 42 1.94 -18.39 -3.82
N ASP A 43 0.69 -18.01 -3.50
CA ASP A 43 0.13 -17.89 -2.14
C ASP A 43 0.82 -16.85 -1.24
N THR A 44 1.74 -16.05 -1.75
CA THR A 44 2.31 -14.93 -1.00
C THR A 44 1.27 -13.82 -0.78
N VAL A 45 1.39 -13.10 0.32
CA VAL A 45 0.46 -12.02 0.67
C VAL A 45 1.13 -10.67 0.45
N LEU A 46 0.46 -9.83 -0.34
CA LEU A 46 0.82 -8.45 -0.59
C LEU A 46 -0.26 -7.54 0.00
N TYR A 47 0.16 -6.41 0.57
CA TYR A 47 -0.76 -5.38 1.02
C TYR A 47 -0.68 -4.18 0.09
N ARG A 48 -1.82 -3.77 -0.45
CA ARG A 48 -1.93 -2.56 -1.25
C ARG A 48 -2.64 -1.50 -0.44
N VAL A 49 -2.07 -0.31 -0.42
CA VAL A 49 -2.70 0.89 0.12
C VAL A 49 -3.06 1.79 -1.05
N LEU A 50 -4.34 2.10 -1.19
CA LEU A 50 -4.81 3.17 -2.06
C LEU A 50 -4.92 4.42 -1.21
N MET A 51 -4.27 5.50 -1.63
CA MET A 51 -4.22 6.74 -0.88
C MET A 51 -4.72 7.89 -1.75
N ASP A 52 -5.59 8.73 -1.21
CA ASP A 52 -5.93 10.02 -1.82
C ASP A 52 -5.17 11.13 -1.09
N LEU A 53 -4.47 11.96 -1.86
CA LEU A 53 -3.95 13.25 -1.40
C LEU A 53 -4.57 14.37 -2.24
N ARG A 54 -5.64 14.98 -1.72
CA ARG A 54 -6.31 16.14 -2.37
C ARG A 54 -6.81 15.83 -3.79
N GLY A 55 -7.25 14.60 -4.03
CA GLY A 55 -7.70 14.14 -5.35
C GLY A 55 -6.62 13.48 -6.20
N ASP A 56 -5.37 13.42 -5.72
CA ASP A 56 -4.30 12.65 -6.37
C ASP A 56 -4.26 11.23 -5.79
N ASP A 57 -4.65 10.25 -6.61
CA ASP A 57 -4.62 8.83 -6.26
C ASP A 57 -3.19 8.29 -6.30
N ILE A 58 -2.71 7.79 -5.16
CA ILE A 58 -1.40 7.19 -4.97
C ILE A 58 -1.59 5.73 -4.56
N ILE A 59 -0.94 4.83 -5.30
CA ILE A 59 -0.96 3.39 -5.00
C ILE A 59 0.38 2.99 -4.43
N VAL A 60 0.34 2.31 -3.29
CA VAL A 60 1.52 1.77 -2.64
C VAL A 60 1.34 0.30 -2.35
N GLU A 61 2.29 -0.51 -2.80
CA GLU A 61 2.31 -1.95 -2.57
C GLU A 61 3.44 -2.32 -1.62
N LEU A 62 3.08 -3.02 -0.55
CA LEU A 62 3.97 -3.49 0.49
C LEU A 62 3.96 -5.02 0.50
N HIS A 63 5.15 -5.59 0.53
CA HIS A 63 5.34 -7.03 0.59
C HIS A 63 6.05 -7.42 1.88
N CYS A 64 5.54 -8.46 2.54
CA CYS A 64 6.21 -9.06 3.68
C CYS A 64 7.31 -10.00 3.17
N ILE A 65 8.57 -9.72 3.48
CA ILE A 65 9.69 -10.56 3.07
C ILE A 65 9.87 -11.73 4.05
N GLU A 66 9.79 -11.49 5.36
CA GLU A 66 10.09 -12.49 6.41
C GLU A 66 9.28 -12.25 7.70
N GLY A 67 7.95 -12.32 7.65
CA GLY A 67 7.06 -12.26 8.83
C GLY A 67 7.05 -10.96 9.64
N SER A 68 8.06 -10.09 9.49
CA SER A 68 8.23 -8.80 10.17
C SER A 68 8.94 -7.74 9.31
N SER A 69 9.66 -8.15 8.25
CA SER A 69 10.35 -7.24 7.33
C SER A 69 9.43 -6.87 6.16
N TRP A 70 9.23 -5.56 5.94
CA TRP A 70 8.36 -5.01 4.89
C TRP A 70 9.18 -4.26 3.85
N LYS A 71 8.83 -4.43 2.58
CA LYS A 71 9.44 -3.68 1.47
C LYS A 71 8.36 -3.07 0.59
N PHE A 72 8.55 -1.79 0.28
CA PHE A 72 7.76 -1.06 -0.70
C PHE A 72 8.23 -1.44 -2.10
N ILE A 73 7.35 -2.07 -2.89
CA ILE A 73 7.71 -2.62 -4.20
C ILE A 73 7.31 -1.68 -5.33
N ALA A 74 6.20 -0.98 -5.19
CA ALA A 74 5.69 -0.09 -6.22
C ALA A 74 5.16 1.19 -5.56
N VAL A 75 6.02 2.21 -5.51
CA VAL A 75 5.60 3.58 -5.21
C VAL A 75 5.79 4.34 -6.52
N GLN A 76 4.69 4.75 -7.18
CA GLN A 76 4.80 5.48 -8.45
C GLN A 76 5.52 6.84 -8.26
N ASN A 77 5.43 7.40 -7.05
CA ASN A 77 6.07 8.64 -6.62
C ASN A 77 6.70 8.42 -5.25
N ALA A 78 7.92 8.92 -4.98
CA ALA A 78 8.50 8.80 -3.63
C ALA A 78 7.57 9.41 -2.57
N ILE A 79 7.15 8.62 -1.58
CA ILE A 79 6.34 9.09 -0.45
C ILE A 79 7.25 9.58 0.69
N PRO A 80 6.76 10.47 1.58
CA PRO A 80 7.52 10.87 2.76
C PRO A 80 7.87 9.67 3.66
N ILE A 81 9.09 9.64 4.21
CA ILE A 81 9.57 8.56 5.11
C ILE A 81 8.66 8.40 6.34
N GLU A 82 8.14 9.51 6.86
CA GLU A 82 7.18 9.50 7.98
C GLU A 82 5.90 8.72 7.61
N LEU A 83 5.39 8.91 6.38
CA LEU A 83 4.22 8.18 5.88
C LEU A 83 4.55 6.69 5.72
N GLU A 84 5.71 6.37 5.18
CA GLU A 84 6.19 4.99 5.00
C GLU A 84 6.17 4.20 6.32
N ALA A 85 6.68 4.81 7.39
CA ALA A 85 6.67 4.23 8.73
C ALA A 85 5.25 4.00 9.26
N ILE A 86 4.37 5.01 9.15
CA ILE A 86 2.98 4.92 9.64
C ILE A 86 2.20 3.85 8.88
N LEU A 87 2.36 3.74 7.55
CA LEU A 87 1.69 2.74 6.74
C LEU A 87 2.11 1.32 7.16
N SER A 88 3.40 1.11 7.40
CA SER A 88 3.94 -0.17 7.88
C SER A 88 3.33 -0.56 9.23
N ASP A 89 3.27 0.37 10.18
CA ASP A 89 2.64 0.15 11.48
C ASP A 89 1.15 -0.18 11.38
N CYS A 90 0.43 0.45 10.44
CA CYS A 90 -0.98 0.16 10.22
C CYS A 90 -1.21 -1.25 9.68
N ILE A 91 -0.36 -1.73 8.77
CA ILE A 91 -0.46 -3.10 8.27
C ILE A 91 -0.23 -4.11 9.39
N VAL A 92 0.81 -3.92 10.19
CA VAL A 92 1.11 -4.79 11.34
C VAL A 92 -0.04 -4.79 12.35
N ASN A 93 -0.60 -3.62 12.65
CA ASN A 93 -1.60 -3.49 13.70
C ASN A 93 -3.03 -3.86 13.28
N TYR A 94 -3.39 -3.69 12.02
CA TYR A 94 -4.78 -3.85 11.56
C TYR A 94 -4.96 -4.93 10.50
N CYS A 95 -3.97 -5.16 9.64
CA CYS A 95 -4.13 -6.11 8.54
C CYS A 95 -3.72 -7.54 8.93
N LEU A 96 -2.76 -7.67 9.85
CA LEU A 96 -2.23 -8.95 10.33
C LEU A 96 -2.90 -9.48 11.60
N LYS A 97 -3.53 -8.61 12.40
CA LYS A 97 -4.27 -9.08 13.58
C LYS A 97 -5.52 -9.83 13.12
N LYS A 98 -5.66 -11.07 13.60
CA LYS A 98 -6.78 -11.97 13.31
C LYS A 98 -8.02 -11.60 14.10
#